data_AF-D9SKN4-F1
#
_entry.id   AF-D9SKN4-F1
#
_cell.length_a   1.000
_cell.length_b   1.000
_cell.length_c   1.000
_cell.angle_alpha   90.00
_cell.angle_beta   90.00
_cell.angle_gamma   90.00
#
_symmetry.space_group_name_H-M   'P 1'
#
loop_
_entity.id
_entity.type
_entity.pdbx_description
1 polymer ?
#
loop_
_entity_poly.entity_id
_entity_poly.type
_entity_poly.pdbx_seq_one_letter_code
_entity_poly.pdbx_strand_id
1 'polypeptide(L)'
;MKVKKIPQRMCTGCMEMKPKKELIRVVKNKEGEVSVDLQGKKPGRGAYICRSVECFEKAYKTKRLERNLEVKIDEVLYNNIKEEIQSGK
;
A
#
# COMPACT_ATOMS: atom_id res chain seq x y z
N MET A 1 9.16 29.86 -11.60
CA MET A 1 9.40 28.46 -11.15
C MET A 1 8.25 27.59 -11.65
N LYS A 2 8.52 26.45 -12.31
CA LYS A 2 7.45 25.52 -12.72
C LYS A 2 6.79 24.92 -11.47
N VAL A 3 5.48 25.10 -11.29
CA VAL A 3 4.71 24.43 -10.24
C VAL A 3 4.79 22.92 -10.48
N LYS A 4 5.44 22.19 -9.57
CA LYS A 4 5.54 20.73 -9.68
C LYS A 4 4.15 20.13 -9.40
N LYS A 5 3.60 19.40 -10.37
CA LYS A 5 2.35 18.65 -10.18
C LYS A 5 2.53 17.64 -9.04
N ILE A 6 1.61 17.63 -8.08
CA ILE A 6 1.61 16.63 -7.01
C ILE A 6 1.15 15.30 -7.61
N PRO A 7 1.97 14.23 -7.56
CA PRO A 7 1.55 12.94 -8.08
C PRO A 7 0.34 12.43 -7.30
N GLN A 8 -0.71 12.03 -8.01
CA GLN A 8 -1.84 11.34 -7.42
C GLN A 8 -1.73 9.83 -7.64
N ARG A 9 -2.28 9.07 -6.71
CA ARG A 9 -2.34 7.61 -6.76
C ARG A 9 -3.72 7.15 -6.29
N MET A 10 -4.14 6.01 -6.81
CA MET A 10 -5.40 5.40 -6.41
C MET A 10 -5.17 4.52 -5.19
N CYS A 11 -5.99 4.69 -4.16
CA CYS A 11 -6.03 3.76 -3.04
C CYS A 11 -6.69 2.44 -3.48
N THR A 12 -6.06 1.29 -3.23
CA THR A 12 -6.64 -0.03 -3.56
C THR A 12 -7.84 -0.39 -2.69
N GLY A 13 -7.99 0.23 -1.53
CA GLY A 13 -9.13 0.08 -0.62
C GLY A 13 -10.37 0.84 -1.10
N CYS A 14 -10.32 2.17 -1.06
CA CYS A 14 -11.46 3.02 -1.40
C CYS A 14 -11.58 3.38 -2.89
N MET A 15 -10.59 3.06 -3.73
CA MET A 15 -10.55 3.40 -5.17
C MET A 15 -10.54 4.89 -5.51
N GLU A 16 -10.30 5.75 -4.53
CA GLU A 16 -10.19 7.20 -4.75
C GLU A 16 -8.76 7.60 -5.11
N MET A 17 -8.64 8.63 -5.95
CA MET A 17 -7.38 9.29 -6.23
C MET A 17 -7.02 10.26 -5.10
N LYS A 18 -5.84 10.08 -4.51
CA LYS A 18 -5.33 10.95 -3.43
C LYS A 18 -3.89 11.37 -3.71
N PRO A 19 -3.44 12.51 -3.15
CA PRO A 19 -2.03 12.89 -3.18
C PRO A 19 -1.14 11.75 -2.67
N LYS A 20 -0.05 11.44 -3.39
CA LYS A 20 0.91 10.38 -3.02
C LYS A 20 1.35 10.45 -1.55
N LYS A 21 1.48 11.65 -1.00
CA LYS A 21 1.95 11.90 0.38
C LYS A 21 0.96 11.50 1.47
N GLU A 22 -0.32 11.35 1.13
CA GLU A 22 -1.39 10.95 2.06
C GLU A 22 -1.59 9.42 2.10
N LEU A 23 -0.92 8.70 1.20
CA LEU A 23 -1.05 7.27 1.03
C LEU A 23 0.17 6.54 1.60
N ILE A 24 -0.09 5.34 2.10
CA ILE A 24 0.91 4.35 2.44
C ILE A 24 1.15 3.48 1.21
N ARG A 25 2.41 3.16 0.91
CA ARG A 25 2.75 2.19 -0.14
C ARG A 25 3.01 0.84 0.53
N VAL A 26 2.36 -0.21 0.05
CA VAL A 26 2.72 -1.60 0.34
C VAL A 26 3.53 -2.10 -0.86
N VAL A 27 4.67 -2.73 -0.63
CA VAL A 27 5.60 -3.13 -1.69
C VAL A 27 5.93 -4.61 -1.59
N LYS A 28 5.98 -5.30 -2.73
CA LYS A 28 6.55 -6.64 -2.88
C LYS A 28 7.94 -6.55 -3.49
N ASN A 29 8.96 -7.07 -2.80
CA ASN A 29 10.32 -7.14 -3.31
C ASN A 29 10.49 -8.29 -4.35
N LYS A 30 11.71 -8.50 -4.84
CA LYS A 30 12.01 -9.57 -5.81
C LYS A 30 11.97 -10.98 -5.22
N GLU A 31 12.16 -11.09 -3.90
CA GLU A 31 12.10 -12.34 -3.14
C GLU A 31 10.65 -12.75 -2.82
N GLY A 32 9.68 -11.89 -3.14
CA GLY A 32 8.26 -12.14 -2.91
C GLY A 32 7.75 -11.64 -1.55
N GLU A 33 8.62 -11.04 -0.74
CA GLU A 33 8.27 -10.49 0.56
C GLU A 33 7.50 -9.18 0.41
N VAL A 34 6.44 -9.02 1.19
CA VAL A 34 5.60 -7.83 1.22
C VAL A 34 5.85 -7.04 2.50
N SER A 35 6.05 -5.72 2.38
CA SER A 35 6.21 -4.84 3.54
C SER A 35 5.63 -3.45 3.28
N VAL A 36 5.47 -2.65 4.34
CA VAL A 36 5.10 -1.24 4.21
C VAL A 36 6.31 -0.38 3.83
N ASP A 37 6.10 0.58 2.93
CA ASP A 37 7.09 1.54 2.44
C ASP A 37 6.56 2.97 2.59
N LEU A 38 6.81 3.59 3.75
CA LEU A 38 6.40 4.97 3.99
C LEU A 38 7.21 5.99 3.18
N GLN A 39 8.48 5.70 2.87
CA GLN A 39 9.34 6.60 2.12
C GLN A 39 9.10 6.54 0.61
N GLY A 40 8.48 5.45 0.13
CA GLY A 40 8.26 5.21 -1.29
C GLY A 40 9.56 4.92 -2.05
N LYS A 41 10.57 4.37 -1.38
CA LYS A 41 11.92 4.11 -1.91
C LYS A 41 12.26 2.64 -2.04
N LYS A 42 11.51 1.74 -1.40
CA LYS A 42 11.78 0.30 -1.46
C LYS A 42 11.60 -0.21 -2.90
N PRO A 43 12.53 -1.02 -3.43
CA PRO A 43 12.41 -1.55 -4.78
C PRO A 43 11.28 -2.59 -4.86
N GLY A 44 10.67 -2.71 -6.05
CA GLY A 44 9.66 -3.73 -6.32
C GLY A 44 8.28 -3.18 -6.65
N ARG A 45 7.31 -4.08 -6.76
CA ARG A 45 5.94 -3.76 -7.18
C ARG A 45 5.17 -3.18 -6.00
N GLY A 46 4.57 -2.00 -6.19
CA GLY A 46 3.91 -1.28 -5.10
C GLY A 46 2.43 -1.03 -5.36
N ALA A 47 1.64 -1.11 -4.30
CA ALA A 47 0.24 -0.73 -4.24
C ALA A 47 0.06 0.38 -3.18
N TYR A 48 -0.89 1.30 -3.40
CA TYR A 48 -1.14 2.39 -2.47
C TYR A 48 -2.44 2.17 -1.69
N ILE A 49 -2.42 2.52 -0.40
CA ILE A 49 -3.55 2.42 0.52
C ILE A 49 -3.62 3.72 1.31
N CYS A 50 -4.81 4.17 1.70
CA CYS A 50 -4.94 5.27 2.67
C CYS A 50 -4.21 4.93 3.97
N ARG A 51 -3.84 5.96 4.75
CA ARG A 51 -3.45 5.81 6.17
C ARG A 51 -4.63 5.41 7.05
N SER A 52 -5.25 4.28 6.73
CA SER A 52 -6.45 3.78 7.38
C SER A 52 -6.47 2.26 7.25
N VAL A 53 -6.59 1.60 8.40
CA VAL A 53 -6.76 0.15 8.49
C VAL A 53 -7.98 -0.30 7.68
N GLU A 54 -9.07 0.48 7.67
CA GLU A 54 -10.25 0.14 6.90
C GLU A 54 -9.97 0.01 5.39
N CYS A 55 -9.11 0.88 4.85
CA CYS A 55 -8.72 0.79 3.44
C CYS A 55 -7.85 -0.44 3.18
N PHE A 56 -7.00 -0.82 4.13
CA PHE A 56 -6.22 -2.05 4.04
C PHE A 56 -7.12 -3.28 4.07
N GLU A 57 -8.06 -3.35 5.02
CA GLU A 57 -9.01 -4.47 5.13
C GLU A 57 -9.89 -4.60 3.89
N LYS A 58 -10.39 -3.48 3.35
CA LYS A 58 -11.14 -3.48 2.08
C LYS A 58 -10.27 -3.99 0.93
N ALA A 59 -9.02 -3.55 0.82
CA ALA A 59 -8.10 -3.98 -0.24
C ALA A 59 -7.75 -5.48 -0.14
N TYR A 60 -7.64 -6.01 1.08
CA TYR A 60 -7.42 -7.43 1.36
C TYR A 60 -8.66 -8.27 1.01
N LYS A 61 -9.84 -7.94 1.58
CA LYS A 61 -11.10 -8.66 1.35
C LYS A 61 -11.50 -8.73 -0.13
N THR A 62 -11.21 -7.67 -0.89
CA THR A 62 -11.49 -7.61 -2.33
C THR A 62 -10.39 -8.22 -3.20
N LYS A 63 -9.33 -8.80 -2.59
CA LYS A 63 -8.13 -9.35 -3.25
C LYS A 63 -7.42 -8.36 -4.17
N ARG A 64 -7.68 -7.05 -4.02
CA ARG A 64 -7.05 -6.01 -4.85
C ARG A 64 -5.58 -5.87 -4.52
N LEU A 65 -5.22 -6.00 -3.24
CA LEU A 65 -3.83 -5.92 -2.82
C LEU A 65 -3.02 -7.08 -3.41
N GLU A 66 -3.53 -8.31 -3.34
CA GLU A 66 -2.92 -9.50 -3.94
C GLU A 66 -2.73 -9.36 -5.46
N ARG A 67 -3.78 -8.89 -6.17
CA ARG A 67 -3.72 -8.67 -7.62
C ARG A 67 -2.70 -7.60 -8.02
N ASN A 68 -2.62 -6.50 -7.26
CA ASN A 68 -1.67 -5.42 -7.53
C ASN A 68 -0.23 -5.77 -7.15
N LEU A 69 -0.02 -6.69 -6.22
CA LEU A 69 1.31 -7.13 -5.81
C LEU A 69 1.73 -8.43 -6.51
N GLU A 70 0.81 -9.17 -7.14
CA GLU A 70 1.04 -10.52 -7.69
C GLU A 70 1.62 -11.46 -6.62
N VAL A 71 0.97 -11.50 -5.46
CA VAL A 71 1.35 -12.38 -4.35
C VAL A 71 0.12 -12.67 -3.51
N LYS A 72 0.04 -13.87 -2.96
CA LYS A 72 -0.99 -14.21 -1.96
C LYS A 72 -0.62 -13.57 -0.64
N ILE A 73 -1.61 -13.02 0.04
CA ILE A 73 -1.43 -12.48 1.38
C ILE A 73 -2.09 -13.47 2.33
N ASP A 74 -1.27 -14.22 3.07
CA ASP A 74 -1.76 -15.11 4.12
C ASP A 74 -2.11 -14.32 5.39
N GLU A 75 -2.70 -15.00 6.37
CA GLU A 75 -3.15 -14.36 7.61
C GLU A 75 -1.99 -13.78 8.42
N VAL A 76 -0.83 -14.44 8.41
CA VAL A 76 0.37 -13.98 9.11
C VAL A 76 0.84 -12.65 8.51
N LEU A 77 0.98 -12.60 7.19
CA LEU A 77 1.39 -11.41 6.46
C LEU A 77 0.35 -10.29 6.58
N TYR A 78 -0.94 -10.64 6.56
CA TYR A 78 -2.02 -9.68 6.78
C TYR A 78 -1.90 -9.00 8.15
N ASN A 79 -1.67 -9.77 9.22
CA ASN A 79 -1.52 -9.23 10.56
C ASN A 79 -0.27 -8.35 10.67
N ASN A 80 0.86 -8.80 10.13
CA ASN A 80 2.10 -8.00 10.11
C ASN A 80 1.91 -6.64 9.41
N ILE A 81 1.30 -6.63 8.22
CA ILE A 81 1.04 -5.37 7.48
C ILE A 81 0.04 -4.49 8.25
N LYS A 82 -0.98 -5.09 8.87
CA LYS A 82 -1.96 -4.34 9.67
C LYS A 82 -1.30 -3.64 10.85
N GLU A 83 -0.43 -4.33 11.58
CA GLU A 83 0.34 -3.78 12.69
C GLU A 83 1.29 -2.68 12.23
N GLU A 84 1.99 -2.86 11.09
CA GLU A 84 2.85 -1.83 10.50
C GLU A 84 2.06 -0.55 10.16
N ILE A 85 0.84 -0.69 9.61
CA ILE A 85 -0.04 0.44 9.30
C ILE A 85 -0.52 1.16 10.57
N GLN A 86 -0.85 0.42 11.63
CA GLN A 86 -1.31 0.99 12.90
C GLN A 86 -0.19 1.65 13.70
N SER A 87 1.01 1.08 13.65
CA SER A 87 2.15 1.56 14.44
C SER A 87 2.75 2.86 13.89
N GLY A 88 2.40 3.25 12.65
CA GLY A 88 2.72 4.57 12.09
C GLY A 88 4.22 4.90 12.01
N LYS A 89 5.11 3.91 12.10
CA LYS A 89 6.57 4.06 12.01
C LYS A 89 7.04 4.14 10.57
#